data_AF-A0A2S0WXG0-F1
#
_entry.id   AF-A0A2S0WXG0-F1
#
_cell.length_a   1.000
_cell.length_b   1.000
_cell.length_c   1.000
_cell.angle_alpha   90.00
_cell.angle_beta   90.00
_cell.angle_gamma   90.00
#
_symmetry.space_group_name_H-M   'P 1'
#
loop_
_entity.id
_entity.type
_entity.pdbx_description
1 polymer ?
#
loop_
_entity_poly.entity_id
_entity_poly.type
_entity_poly.pdbx_seq_one_letter_code
_entity_poly.pdbx_strand_id
1 'polypeptide(L)'
;MTLDIMMPFYGRTDHFLAAVESVLAQSDPDWRLFVIDDHNPDEEPGRRLREIHDPRIHYHRNAENQGINATFQAAIDRSENEWLTIFGCDDILLPGYVERVGRLAAQHPRAAFIHPGTRVIDETGGRAVPLVDRVKALYRPRVRGTAELGGQDLATSLTRGNWMNFPAIAWRRAEVRAVGIRPGYRIVQDLALAIDLLYRGGTLVLDDTVVFEYRRHASSVSSWRATDGSRFVEEQRFFRGLAAEFRARGWKHAERAARAHLSSRINALTQLPGAVRSSSTGAPAVLVKHALGMTIAPDAHPGR
;
A
#
# COMPACT_ATOMS: atom_id res chain seq x y z
N MET A 1 -10.98 -13.63 16.45
CA MET A 1 -9.56 -13.96 16.11
C MET A 1 -8.81 -12.65 16.26
N THR A 2 -7.67 -12.61 16.93
CA THR A 2 -6.96 -11.34 17.11
C THR A 2 -6.32 -10.88 15.81
N LEU A 3 -6.60 -9.64 15.40
CA LEU A 3 -5.96 -8.98 14.25
C LEU A 3 -4.82 -8.06 14.72
N ASP A 4 -3.60 -8.27 14.20
CA ASP A 4 -2.53 -7.30 14.39
C ASP A 4 -2.73 -6.07 13.48
N ILE A 5 -2.81 -4.89 14.08
CA ILE A 5 -2.85 -3.61 13.38
C ILE A 5 -1.48 -2.99 13.55
N MET A 6 -0.62 -3.18 12.56
CA MET A 6 0.74 -2.65 12.57
C MET A 6 0.72 -1.25 11.95
N MET A 7 1.08 -0.23 12.72
CA MET A 7 1.02 1.17 12.27
C MET A 7 2.43 1.77 12.18
N PRO A 8 3.10 1.68 11.02
CA PRO A 8 4.22 2.54 10.68
C PRO A 8 3.84 4.01 10.84
N PHE A 9 4.64 4.78 11.56
CA PHE A 9 4.34 6.17 11.85
C PHE A 9 5.51 7.10 11.50
N TYR A 10 5.23 8.01 10.58
CA TYR A 10 6.04 9.19 10.28
C TYR A 10 5.10 10.20 9.59
N GLY A 11 4.66 11.24 10.30
CA GLY A 11 3.61 12.10 9.80
C GLY A 11 3.02 13.07 10.81
N ARG A 12 1.83 13.58 10.49
CA ARG A 12 1.15 14.60 11.30
C ARG A 12 0.43 14.01 12.51
N THR A 13 0.43 14.78 13.58
CA THR A 13 -0.16 14.41 14.88
C THR A 13 -1.68 14.26 14.81
N ASP A 14 -2.38 15.13 14.10
CA ASP A 14 -3.85 15.08 13.99
C ASP A 14 -4.34 13.83 13.25
N HIS A 15 -3.71 13.50 12.12
CA HIS A 15 -3.98 12.28 11.37
C HIS A 15 -3.70 11.02 12.18
N PHE A 16 -2.55 10.98 12.87
CA PHE A 16 -2.18 9.86 13.71
C PHE A 16 -3.18 9.60 14.83
N LEU A 17 -3.59 10.66 15.55
CA LEU A 17 -4.56 10.52 16.64
C LEU A 17 -5.92 10.03 16.12
N ALA A 18 -6.39 10.55 14.98
CA ALA A 18 -7.61 10.06 14.34
C ALA A 18 -7.51 8.58 13.93
N ALA A 19 -6.35 8.14 13.41
CA ALA A 19 -6.10 6.76 13.06
C ALA A 19 -6.14 5.85 14.30
N VAL A 20 -5.50 6.25 15.41
CA VAL A 20 -5.53 5.52 16.69
C VAL A 20 -6.95 5.45 17.26
N GLU A 21 -7.69 6.56 17.26
CA GLU A 21 -9.10 6.60 17.69
C GLU A 21 -9.97 5.64 16.87
N SER A 22 -9.72 5.52 15.57
CA SER A 22 -10.45 4.58 14.69
C SER A 22 -10.21 3.10 15.04
N VAL A 23 -9.02 2.78 15.57
CA VAL A 23 -8.69 1.44 16.10
C VAL A 23 -9.41 1.19 17.42
N LEU A 24 -9.41 2.18 18.32
CA LEU A 24 -10.13 2.09 19.59
C LEU A 24 -11.65 1.94 19.40
N ALA A 25 -12.19 2.51 18.32
CA ALA A 25 -13.61 2.46 17.98
C ALA A 25 -14.05 1.16 17.26
N GLN A 26 -13.18 0.16 17.12
CA GLN A 26 -13.56 -1.13 16.54
C GLN A 26 -14.62 -1.84 17.41
N SER A 27 -15.66 -2.32 16.75
CA SER A 27 -16.78 -3.05 17.38
C SER A 27 -16.38 -4.43 17.89
N ASP A 28 -15.46 -5.09 17.19
CA ASP A 28 -14.80 -6.31 17.64
C ASP A 28 -13.50 -5.92 18.40
N PRO A 29 -13.36 -6.28 19.69
CA PRO A 29 -12.21 -5.91 20.50
C PRO A 29 -10.97 -6.79 20.26
N ASP A 30 -11.07 -7.86 19.45
CA ASP A 30 -9.99 -8.80 19.14
C ASP A 30 -8.96 -8.17 18.19
N TRP A 31 -8.22 -7.18 18.67
CA TRP A 31 -7.13 -6.54 17.94
C TRP A 31 -5.94 -6.24 18.85
N ARG A 32 -4.78 -6.09 18.24
CA ARG A 32 -3.55 -5.62 18.86
C ARG A 32 -2.97 -4.50 18.00
N LEU A 33 -2.85 -3.29 18.56
CA LEU A 33 -2.25 -2.16 17.87
C LEU A 33 -0.76 -2.10 18.20
N PHE A 34 0.08 -2.11 17.18
CA PHE A 34 1.52 -1.93 17.35
C PHE A 34 2.01 -0.75 16.50
N VAL A 35 2.31 0.37 17.16
CA VAL A 35 2.83 1.58 16.51
C VAL A 35 4.35 1.51 16.41
N ILE A 36 4.88 1.71 15.20
CA ILE A 36 6.31 1.80 14.91
C ILE A 36 6.61 3.22 14.46
N ASP A 37 7.02 4.07 15.40
CA ASP A 37 7.46 5.44 15.17
C ASP A 37 8.85 5.44 14.55
N ASP A 38 8.94 5.81 13.27
CA ASP A 38 10.18 5.81 12.49
C ASP A 38 10.98 7.11 12.69
N HIS A 39 11.14 7.47 13.97
CA HIS A 39 11.81 8.68 14.43
C HIS A 39 11.14 9.96 13.92
N ASN A 40 9.83 10.08 14.14
CA ASN A 40 9.06 11.27 13.78
C ASN A 40 9.63 12.52 14.50
N PRO A 41 9.85 13.65 13.79
CA PRO A 41 10.41 14.86 14.40
C PRO A 41 9.56 15.43 15.55
N ASP A 42 8.25 15.27 15.47
CA ASP A 42 7.33 15.60 16.57
C ASP A 42 7.16 14.38 17.47
N GLU A 43 7.42 14.58 18.77
CA GLU A 43 7.28 13.55 19.81
C GLU A 43 5.89 13.54 20.46
N GLU A 44 5.07 14.57 20.25
CA GLU A 44 3.72 14.68 20.84
C GLU A 44 2.86 13.42 20.56
N PRO A 45 2.78 12.89 19.32
CA PRO A 45 2.02 11.66 19.02
C PRO A 45 2.37 10.49 19.93
N GLY A 46 3.67 10.24 20.12
CA GLY A 46 4.16 9.16 20.97
C GLY A 46 3.85 9.39 22.44
N ARG A 47 3.88 10.65 22.92
CA ARG A 47 3.45 10.96 24.30
C ARG A 47 1.96 10.71 24.50
N ARG A 48 1.12 11.22 23.58
CA ARG A 48 -0.34 11.07 23.64
C ARG A 48 -0.77 9.60 23.55
N LEU A 49 -0.11 8.79 22.73
CA LEU A 49 -0.36 7.36 22.67
C LEU A 49 -0.07 6.67 24.01
N ARG A 50 1.02 7.05 24.71
CA ARG A 50 1.38 6.48 26.01
C ARG A 50 0.43 6.87 27.15
N GLU A 51 -0.34 7.93 26.99
CA GLU A 51 -1.40 8.32 27.93
C GLU A 51 -2.65 7.44 27.80
N ILE A 52 -2.78 6.67 26.71
CA ILE A 52 -3.87 5.72 26.51
C ILE A 52 -3.53 4.41 27.24
N HIS A 53 -4.22 4.17 28.36
CA HIS A 53 -4.04 2.97 29.18
C HIS A 53 -4.85 1.78 28.64
N ASP A 54 -4.56 1.32 27.41
CA ASP A 54 -5.13 0.12 26.82
C ASP A 54 -4.02 -0.95 26.64
N PRO A 55 -4.14 -2.15 27.26
CA PRO A 55 -3.09 -3.17 27.19
C PRO A 55 -2.89 -3.76 25.78
N ARG A 56 -3.82 -3.51 24.84
CA ARG A 56 -3.71 -3.95 23.44
C ARG A 56 -2.86 -3.00 22.59
N ILE A 57 -2.43 -1.86 23.14
CA ILE A 57 -1.62 -0.86 22.44
C ILE A 57 -0.16 -1.01 22.83
N HIS A 58 0.69 -1.12 21.81
CA HIS A 58 2.14 -1.18 21.94
C HIS A 58 2.79 -0.08 21.11
N TYR A 59 3.88 0.48 21.61
CA TYR A 59 4.62 1.55 20.97
C TYR A 59 6.11 1.24 20.95
N HIS A 60 6.71 1.39 19.77
CA HIS A 60 8.14 1.30 19.57
C HIS A 60 8.60 2.50 18.75
N ARG A 61 9.65 3.19 19.20
CA ARG A 61 10.30 4.27 18.46
C ARG A 61 11.69 3.85 18.03
N ASN A 62 11.97 4.03 16.74
CA ASN A 62 13.31 3.81 16.19
C ASN A 62 14.28 4.90 16.68
N ALA A 63 15.55 4.52 16.87
CA ALA A 63 16.59 5.46 17.28
C ALA A 63 16.87 6.53 16.22
N GLU A 64 16.62 6.21 14.96
CA GLU A 64 16.76 7.07 13.78
C GLU A 64 15.75 6.63 12.71
N ASN A 65 15.52 7.45 11.69
CA ASN A 65 14.61 7.11 10.59
C ASN A 65 15.21 6.00 9.70
N GLN A 66 14.61 4.82 9.71
CA GLN A 66 15.02 3.63 8.96
C GLN A 66 14.39 3.56 7.56
N GLY A 67 13.32 4.33 7.35
CA GLY A 67 12.58 4.40 6.11
C GLY A 67 11.56 3.28 5.93
N ILE A 68 10.60 3.55 5.03
CA ILE A 68 9.38 2.76 4.85
C ILE A 68 9.60 1.24 4.66
N ASN A 69 10.62 0.79 3.91
CA ASN A 69 10.85 -0.65 3.71
C ASN A 69 11.24 -1.35 5.01
N ALA A 70 12.17 -0.75 5.77
CA ALA A 70 12.64 -1.30 7.03
C ALA A 70 11.50 -1.31 8.05
N THR A 71 10.70 -0.25 8.09
CA THR A 71 9.55 -0.13 8.99
C THR A 71 8.44 -1.12 8.64
N PHE A 72 8.16 -1.37 7.36
CA PHE A 72 7.20 -2.40 6.93
C PHE A 72 7.70 -3.82 7.22
N GLN A 73 9.00 -4.09 7.02
CA GLN A 73 9.58 -5.37 7.38
C GLN A 73 9.52 -5.58 8.89
N ALA A 74 9.83 -4.56 9.69
CA ALA A 74 9.69 -4.60 11.13
C ALA A 74 8.23 -4.84 11.58
N ALA A 75 7.25 -4.29 10.85
CA ALA A 75 5.83 -4.58 11.09
C ALA A 75 5.50 -6.06 10.87
N ILE A 76 6.02 -6.68 9.81
CA ILE A 76 5.86 -8.13 9.60
C ILE A 76 6.55 -8.92 10.71
N ASP A 77 7.78 -8.57 11.08
CA ASP A 77 8.57 -9.33 12.05
C ASP A 77 8.02 -9.23 13.48
N ARG A 78 7.39 -8.09 13.84
CA ARG A 78 6.79 -7.83 15.16
C ARG A 78 5.32 -8.23 15.29
N SER A 79 4.71 -8.67 14.20
CA SER A 79 3.39 -9.29 14.25
C SER A 79 3.47 -10.64 14.99
N GLU A 80 2.42 -10.98 15.69
CA GLU A 80 2.31 -12.16 16.56
C GLU A 80 1.11 -13.04 16.16
N ASN A 81 0.07 -12.44 15.59
CA ASN A 81 -1.19 -13.10 15.26
C ASN A 81 -1.22 -13.66 13.83
N GLU A 82 -2.21 -14.50 13.52
CA GLU A 82 -2.33 -15.15 12.21
C GLU A 82 -2.48 -14.14 11.06
N TRP A 83 -3.15 -13.03 11.34
CA TRP A 83 -3.42 -11.96 10.39
C TRP A 83 -2.87 -10.63 10.90
N LEU A 84 -2.33 -9.85 9.98
CA LEU A 84 -1.91 -8.48 10.23
C LEU A 84 -2.39 -7.53 9.13
N THR A 85 -2.63 -6.27 9.45
CA THR A 85 -2.67 -5.17 8.49
C THR A 85 -1.49 -4.23 8.72
N ILE A 86 -0.95 -3.66 7.65
CA ILE A 86 0.04 -2.58 7.73
C ILE A 86 -0.72 -1.27 7.52
N PHE A 87 -1.26 -0.74 8.61
CA PHE A 87 -2.20 0.36 8.63
C PHE A 87 -1.49 1.72 8.49
N GLY A 88 -2.04 2.58 7.63
CA GLY A 88 -1.54 3.94 7.41
C GLY A 88 -1.90 4.83 8.58
N CYS A 89 -0.93 5.59 9.10
CA CYS A 89 -1.14 6.51 10.21
C CYS A 89 -2.01 7.74 9.85
N ASP A 90 -2.50 7.82 8.61
CA ASP A 90 -3.36 8.87 8.06
C ASP A 90 -4.73 8.34 7.58
N ASP A 91 -4.95 7.03 7.65
CA ASP A 91 -6.18 6.37 7.25
C ASP A 91 -7.14 6.15 8.42
N ILE A 92 -8.35 5.65 8.13
CA ILE A 92 -9.38 5.38 9.14
C ILE A 92 -9.91 3.94 8.99
N LEU A 93 -9.85 3.17 10.07
CA LEU A 93 -10.61 1.92 10.17
C LEU A 93 -12.05 2.24 10.56
N LEU A 94 -13.02 1.82 9.75
CA LEU A 94 -14.42 1.93 10.15
C LEU A 94 -14.72 0.86 11.23
N PRO A 95 -15.72 1.06 12.11
CA PRO A 95 -15.93 0.19 13.28
C PRO A 95 -16.05 -1.32 13.01
N GLY A 96 -16.42 -1.73 11.79
CA GLY A 96 -16.58 -3.13 11.40
C GLY A 96 -15.37 -3.77 10.72
N TYR A 97 -14.19 -3.12 10.69
CA TYR A 97 -13.03 -3.65 9.97
C TYR A 97 -12.54 -4.98 10.55
N VAL A 98 -12.29 -5.02 11.86
CA VAL A 98 -11.78 -6.22 12.55
C VAL A 98 -12.76 -7.39 12.40
N GLU A 99 -14.05 -7.15 12.68
CA GLU A 99 -15.12 -8.16 12.53
C GLU A 99 -15.18 -8.70 11.08
N ARG A 100 -15.14 -7.81 10.10
CA ARG A 100 -15.28 -8.19 8.68
C ARG A 100 -14.08 -9.01 8.21
N VAL A 101 -12.86 -8.61 8.56
CA VAL A 101 -11.64 -9.37 8.26
C VAL A 101 -11.68 -10.73 8.94
N GLY A 102 -12.07 -10.81 10.22
CA GLY A 102 -12.24 -12.06 10.96
C GLY A 102 -13.21 -13.03 10.26
N ARG A 103 -14.37 -12.53 9.84
CA ARG A 103 -15.36 -13.33 9.11
C ARG A 103 -14.82 -13.85 7.78
N LEU A 104 -14.15 -12.99 7.00
CA LEU A 104 -13.58 -13.38 5.70
C LEU A 104 -12.45 -14.40 5.85
N ALA A 105 -11.60 -14.24 6.86
CA ALA A 105 -10.53 -15.20 7.18
C ALA A 105 -11.09 -16.58 7.56
N ALA A 106 -12.15 -16.62 8.37
CA ALA A 106 -12.82 -17.86 8.75
C ALA A 106 -13.49 -18.56 7.56
N GLN A 107 -14.09 -17.79 6.64
CA GLN A 107 -14.74 -18.32 5.42
C GLN A 107 -13.73 -18.78 4.37
N HIS A 108 -12.54 -18.19 4.34
CA HIS A 108 -11.48 -18.47 3.36
C HIS A 108 -10.17 -18.85 4.07
N PRO A 109 -10.11 -20.02 4.73
CA PRO A 109 -8.95 -20.42 5.55
C PRO A 109 -7.65 -20.64 4.76
N ARG A 110 -7.70 -20.61 3.42
CA ARG A 110 -6.53 -20.72 2.53
C ARG A 110 -6.11 -19.39 1.87
N ALA A 111 -6.86 -18.31 2.10
CA ALA A 111 -6.53 -17.01 1.52
C ALA A 111 -5.19 -16.50 2.04
N ALA A 112 -4.35 -15.97 1.15
CA ALA A 112 -3.07 -15.37 1.54
C ALA A 112 -3.25 -13.92 1.99
N PHE A 113 -4.26 -13.22 1.46
CA PHE A 113 -4.59 -11.85 1.85
C PHE A 113 -6.06 -11.52 1.57
N ILE A 114 -6.59 -10.54 2.28
CA ILE A 114 -7.99 -10.10 2.25
C ILE A 114 -8.01 -8.60 1.99
N HIS A 115 -8.76 -8.18 0.98
CA HIS A 115 -9.00 -6.78 0.66
C HIS A 115 -10.50 -6.46 0.87
N PRO A 116 -10.86 -5.82 1.99
CA PRO A 116 -12.23 -5.38 2.23
C PRO A 116 -12.63 -4.21 1.32
N GLY A 117 -13.89 -3.80 1.35
CA GLY A 117 -14.31 -2.59 0.66
C GLY A 117 -13.65 -1.35 1.28
N THR A 118 -13.21 -0.44 0.42
CA THR A 118 -12.59 0.83 0.82
C THR A 118 -13.33 2.00 0.18
N ARG A 119 -13.36 3.15 0.85
CA ARG A 119 -13.71 4.44 0.23
C ARG A 119 -12.56 5.43 0.36
N VAL A 120 -12.51 6.42 -0.52
CA VAL A 120 -11.44 7.42 -0.52
C VAL A 120 -11.93 8.68 0.19
N ILE A 121 -11.07 9.25 1.03
CA ILE A 121 -11.27 10.55 1.68
C ILE A 121 -10.14 11.51 1.31
N ASP A 122 -10.43 12.81 1.33
CA ASP A 122 -9.44 13.87 1.15
C ASP A 122 -8.69 14.19 2.46
N GLU A 123 -7.81 15.18 2.42
CA GLU A 123 -7.03 15.64 3.58
C GLU A 123 -7.89 16.05 4.79
N THR A 124 -9.12 16.52 4.56
CA THR A 124 -10.05 16.96 5.62
C THR A 124 -10.98 15.84 6.10
N GLY A 125 -10.94 14.67 5.47
CA GLY A 125 -11.85 13.54 5.75
C GLY A 125 -13.13 13.57 4.91
N GLY A 126 -13.27 14.52 3.99
CA GLY A 126 -14.37 14.58 3.04
C GLY A 126 -14.29 13.44 2.03
N ARG A 127 -15.44 12.87 1.62
CA ARG A 127 -15.45 11.82 0.59
C ARG A 127 -14.94 12.38 -0.73
N ALA A 128 -14.01 11.66 -1.35
CA ALA A 128 -13.43 12.03 -2.63
C ALA A 128 -13.52 10.88 -3.64
N VAL A 129 -13.60 11.22 -4.93
CA VAL A 129 -13.46 10.26 -6.03
C VAL A 129 -12.46 10.81 -7.07
N PRO A 130 -11.16 10.87 -6.74
CA PRO A 130 -10.14 11.39 -7.63
C PRO A 130 -10.10 10.67 -8.99
N LEU A 131 -9.55 11.32 -10.01
CA LEU A 131 -9.41 10.72 -11.34
C LEU A 131 -8.63 9.39 -11.30
N VAL A 132 -7.57 9.32 -10.50
CA VAL A 132 -6.77 8.11 -10.32
C VAL A 132 -7.60 6.94 -9.80
N ASP A 133 -8.51 7.15 -8.86
CA ASP A 133 -9.38 6.09 -8.31
C ASP A 133 -10.44 5.66 -9.34
N ARG A 134 -10.96 6.59 -10.14
CA ARG A 134 -11.85 6.26 -11.27
C ARG A 134 -11.15 5.37 -12.31
N VAL A 135 -9.89 5.67 -12.62
CA VAL A 135 -9.09 4.85 -13.54
C VAL A 135 -8.77 3.48 -12.93
N LYS A 136 -8.38 3.44 -11.65
CA LYS A 136 -8.14 2.18 -10.92
C LYS A 136 -9.38 1.26 -10.92
N ALA A 137 -10.56 1.84 -10.79
CA ALA A 137 -11.83 1.10 -10.81
C ALA A 137 -12.12 0.40 -12.14
N LEU A 138 -11.50 0.82 -13.26
CA LEU A 138 -11.61 0.11 -14.55
C LEU A 138 -10.86 -1.23 -14.55
N TYR A 139 -9.80 -1.35 -13.75
CA TYR A 139 -8.98 -2.56 -13.66
C TYR A 139 -9.37 -3.46 -12.49
N ARG A 140 -10.05 -2.92 -11.48
CA ARG A 140 -10.54 -3.68 -10.32
C ARG A 140 -11.67 -4.63 -10.73
N PRO A 141 -11.60 -5.93 -10.40
CA PRO A 141 -12.71 -6.86 -10.61
C PRO A 141 -13.98 -6.38 -9.90
N ARG A 142 -15.12 -6.47 -10.59
CA ARG A 142 -16.42 -6.15 -9.99
C ARG A 142 -16.94 -7.36 -9.23
N VAL A 143 -17.15 -7.19 -7.93
CA VAL A 143 -17.65 -8.23 -7.03
C VAL A 143 -18.92 -7.72 -6.35
N ARG A 144 -19.88 -8.62 -6.13
CA ARG A 144 -21.01 -8.42 -5.22
C ARG A 144 -20.84 -9.42 -4.08
N GLY A 145 -20.67 -8.94 -2.85
CA GLY A 145 -20.20 -9.74 -1.73
C GLY A 145 -18.71 -10.03 -1.82
N THR A 146 -18.35 -11.31 -1.89
CA THR A 146 -16.96 -11.78 -1.77
C THR A 146 -16.56 -12.63 -2.97
N ALA A 147 -15.31 -12.50 -3.43
CA ALA A 147 -14.71 -13.34 -4.46
C ALA A 147 -13.26 -13.68 -4.12
N GLU A 148 -12.84 -14.91 -4.41
CA GLU A 148 -11.45 -15.35 -4.25
C GLU A 148 -10.75 -15.35 -5.62
N LEU A 149 -9.62 -14.66 -5.70
CA LEU A 149 -8.89 -14.36 -6.93
C LEU A 149 -7.44 -14.83 -6.79
N GLY A 150 -6.84 -15.30 -7.88
CA GLY A 150 -5.45 -15.78 -7.84
C GLY A 150 -4.80 -15.87 -9.21
N GLY A 151 -3.55 -16.34 -9.20
CA GLY A 151 -2.78 -16.64 -10.40
C GLY A 151 -2.60 -15.47 -11.36
N GLN A 152 -2.46 -15.79 -12.65
CA GLN A 152 -2.17 -14.81 -13.70
C GLN A 152 -3.24 -13.72 -13.83
N ASP A 153 -4.51 -14.04 -13.63
CA ASP A 153 -5.60 -13.10 -13.89
C ASP A 153 -5.59 -11.97 -12.86
N LEU A 154 -5.41 -12.32 -11.58
CA LEU A 154 -5.21 -11.32 -10.54
C LEU A 154 -3.90 -10.55 -10.77
N ALA A 155 -2.79 -11.24 -11.05
CA ALA A 155 -1.52 -10.59 -11.34
C ALA A 155 -1.63 -9.57 -12.49
N THR A 156 -2.37 -9.90 -13.56
CA THR A 156 -2.63 -9.02 -14.70
C THR A 156 -3.44 -7.80 -14.28
N SER A 157 -4.50 -7.98 -13.49
CA SER A 157 -5.33 -6.88 -12.97
C SER A 157 -4.52 -5.93 -12.09
N LEU A 158 -3.74 -6.47 -11.15
CA LEU A 158 -2.90 -5.70 -10.23
C LEU A 158 -1.79 -4.95 -10.96
N THR A 159 -1.13 -5.58 -11.93
CA THR A 159 -0.11 -4.95 -12.77
C THR A 159 -0.67 -3.77 -13.58
N ARG A 160 -1.95 -3.81 -13.95
CA ARG A 160 -2.60 -2.71 -14.69
C ARG A 160 -3.00 -1.54 -13.81
N GLY A 161 -3.54 -1.80 -12.62
CA GLY A 161 -4.21 -0.75 -11.84
C GLY A 161 -3.63 -0.47 -10.46
N ASN A 162 -2.91 -1.43 -9.86
CA ASN A 162 -2.57 -1.45 -8.44
C ASN A 162 -3.67 -0.80 -7.55
N TRP A 163 -4.87 -1.37 -7.61
CA TRP A 163 -6.10 -0.79 -7.04
C TRP A 163 -6.29 -1.09 -5.56
N MET A 164 -5.30 -1.73 -4.93
CA MET A 164 -5.44 -2.47 -3.67
C MET A 164 -5.38 -1.65 -2.38
N ASN A 165 -5.30 -0.30 -2.45
CA ASN A 165 -5.25 0.60 -1.28
C ASN A 165 -4.54 -0.05 -0.08
N PHE A 166 -3.22 -0.28 -0.23
CA PHE A 166 -2.41 -1.17 0.61
C PHE A 166 -2.73 -1.20 2.11
N PRO A 167 -2.93 -0.04 2.77
CA PRO A 167 -3.25 -0.02 4.20
C PRO A 167 -4.55 -0.73 4.62
N ALA A 168 -5.45 -0.98 3.69
CA ALA A 168 -6.70 -1.68 3.94
C ALA A 168 -6.55 -3.21 3.96
N ILE A 169 -5.45 -3.75 3.45
CA ILE A 169 -5.28 -5.18 3.23
C ILE A 169 -4.89 -5.87 4.53
N ALA A 170 -5.63 -6.93 4.88
CA ALA A 170 -5.20 -7.88 5.90
C ALA A 170 -4.41 -9.02 5.22
N TRP A 171 -3.23 -9.30 5.75
CA TRP A 171 -2.27 -10.25 5.23
C TRP A 171 -2.17 -11.45 6.17
N ARG A 172 -2.10 -12.66 5.60
CA ARG A 172 -1.77 -13.85 6.39
C ARG A 172 -0.29 -13.78 6.76
N ARG A 173 0.00 -13.70 8.06
CA ARG A 173 1.34 -13.48 8.61
C ARG A 173 2.36 -14.49 8.09
N ALA A 174 2.02 -15.76 8.10
CA ALA A 174 2.92 -16.83 7.66
C ALA A 174 3.35 -16.64 6.19
N GLU A 175 2.44 -16.16 5.34
CA GLU A 175 2.71 -15.96 3.92
C GLU A 175 3.58 -14.74 3.66
N VAL A 176 3.25 -13.59 4.28
CA VAL A 176 4.06 -12.37 4.10
C VAL A 176 5.43 -12.47 4.75
N ARG A 177 5.57 -13.21 5.85
CA ARG A 177 6.87 -13.49 6.48
C ARG A 177 7.75 -14.38 5.59
N ALA A 178 7.15 -15.27 4.81
CA ALA A 178 7.89 -16.16 3.91
C ALA A 178 8.48 -15.43 2.68
N VAL A 179 7.92 -14.27 2.30
CA VAL A 179 8.37 -13.49 1.13
C VAL A 179 9.10 -12.20 1.51
N GLY A 180 8.71 -11.56 2.62
CA GLY A 180 9.26 -10.29 3.08
C GLY A 180 8.96 -9.11 2.15
N ILE A 181 9.49 -7.94 2.50
CA ILE A 181 9.43 -6.73 1.68
C ILE A 181 10.61 -6.71 0.71
N ARG A 182 10.34 -6.59 -0.60
CA ARG A 182 11.42 -6.48 -1.60
C ARG A 182 12.31 -5.26 -1.31
N PRO A 183 13.65 -5.42 -1.21
CA PRO A 183 14.55 -4.30 -0.98
C PRO A 183 14.64 -3.39 -2.22
N GLY A 184 14.92 -2.10 -2.00
CA GLY A 184 15.17 -1.14 -3.07
C GLY A 184 13.92 -0.57 -3.77
N TYR A 185 12.71 -0.91 -3.29
CA TYR A 185 11.45 -0.35 -3.77
C TYR A 185 10.73 0.41 -2.66
N ARG A 186 10.51 1.72 -2.81
CA ARG A 186 9.87 2.57 -1.81
C ARG A 186 8.41 2.88 -2.13
N ILE A 187 7.95 2.57 -3.35
CA ILE A 187 6.63 3.00 -3.86
C ILE A 187 5.71 1.82 -4.20
N VAL A 188 6.28 0.70 -4.65
CA VAL A 188 5.54 -0.44 -5.21
C VAL A 188 5.56 -1.68 -4.30
N GLN A 189 5.79 -1.49 -3.00
CA GLN A 189 5.93 -2.59 -2.04
C GLN A 189 4.66 -3.45 -1.95
N ASP A 190 3.50 -2.80 -2.06
CA ASP A 190 2.20 -3.44 -2.01
C ASP A 190 1.97 -4.39 -3.18
N LEU A 191 2.23 -3.91 -4.39
CA LEU A 191 2.15 -4.68 -5.62
C LEU A 191 3.20 -5.80 -5.61
N ALA A 192 4.42 -5.51 -5.17
CA ALA A 192 5.48 -6.51 -5.05
C ALA A 192 5.07 -7.65 -4.12
N LEU A 193 4.59 -7.32 -2.93
CA LEU A 193 4.15 -8.29 -1.93
C LEU A 193 3.02 -9.17 -2.47
N ALA A 194 1.97 -8.57 -3.05
CA ALA A 194 0.87 -9.33 -3.63
C ALA A 194 1.31 -10.25 -4.77
N ILE A 195 2.21 -9.79 -5.65
CA ILE A 195 2.73 -10.62 -6.74
C ILE A 195 3.58 -11.78 -6.22
N ASP A 196 4.41 -11.54 -5.20
CA ASP A 196 5.23 -12.58 -4.57
C ASP A 196 4.37 -13.65 -3.89
N LEU A 197 3.26 -13.26 -3.28
CA LEU A 197 2.26 -14.20 -2.75
C LEU A 197 1.60 -15.01 -3.88
N LEU A 198 1.24 -14.37 -5.00
CA LEU A 198 0.64 -15.05 -6.16
C LEU A 198 1.61 -16.05 -6.80
N TYR A 199 2.91 -15.77 -6.79
CA TYR A 199 3.94 -16.69 -7.24
C TYR A 199 4.03 -17.97 -6.41
N ARG A 200 3.58 -17.93 -5.15
CA ARG A 200 3.49 -19.07 -4.24
C ARG A 200 2.13 -19.77 -4.30
N GLY A 201 1.23 -19.32 -5.17
CA GLY A 201 -0.14 -19.83 -5.26
C GLY A 201 -1.12 -19.20 -4.27
N GLY A 202 -0.72 -18.15 -3.56
CA GLY A 202 -1.60 -17.41 -2.65
C GLY A 202 -2.76 -16.75 -3.38
N THR A 203 -3.92 -16.66 -2.73
CA THR A 203 -5.13 -16.04 -3.25
C THR A 203 -5.50 -14.78 -2.47
N LEU A 204 -6.15 -13.85 -3.16
CA LEU A 204 -6.79 -12.67 -2.59
C LEU A 204 -8.28 -12.94 -2.41
N VAL A 205 -8.80 -12.67 -1.22
CA VAL A 205 -10.23 -12.52 -1.00
C VAL A 205 -10.60 -11.06 -1.15
N LEU A 206 -11.37 -10.74 -2.18
CA LEU A 206 -11.87 -9.39 -2.46
C LEU A 206 -13.31 -9.27 -1.97
N ASP A 207 -13.60 -8.25 -1.18
CA ASP A 207 -14.92 -7.98 -0.63
C ASP A 207 -15.40 -6.55 -0.97
N ASP A 208 -16.72 -6.36 -1.05
CA ASP A 208 -17.35 -5.07 -1.36
C ASP A 208 -17.85 -4.29 -0.13
N THR A 209 -17.81 -4.88 1.08
CA THR A 209 -18.28 -4.22 2.29
C THR A 209 -17.28 -3.15 2.72
N VAL A 210 -17.70 -1.89 2.67
CA VAL A 210 -16.83 -0.75 2.98
C VAL A 210 -16.58 -0.67 4.48
N VAL A 211 -15.36 -0.98 4.90
CA VAL A 211 -14.90 -0.94 6.30
C VAL A 211 -13.59 -0.17 6.49
N PHE A 212 -13.13 0.54 5.46
CA PHE A 212 -11.88 1.31 5.49
C PHE A 212 -12.02 2.63 4.72
N GLU A 213 -11.44 3.70 5.25
CA GLU A 213 -11.28 4.96 4.53
C GLU A 213 -9.81 5.22 4.24
N TYR A 214 -9.48 5.31 2.96
CA TYR A 214 -8.14 5.58 2.47
C TYR A 214 -7.97 7.06 2.18
N ARG A 215 -7.06 7.73 2.88
CA ARG A 215 -6.80 9.16 2.73
C ARG A 215 -5.85 9.41 1.58
N ARG A 216 -6.20 10.38 0.74
CA ARG A 216 -5.34 10.87 -0.33
C ARG A 216 -5.07 12.35 -0.17
N HIS A 217 -3.79 12.70 -0.02
CA HIS A 217 -3.33 14.08 0.01
C HIS A 217 -1.99 14.22 -0.74
N ALA A 218 -1.57 15.47 -0.99
CA ALA A 218 -0.38 15.77 -1.79
C ALA A 218 0.93 15.29 -1.12
N SER A 219 0.95 15.23 0.21
CA SER A 219 2.10 14.76 1.00
C SER A 219 2.13 13.25 1.26
N SER A 220 1.15 12.46 0.80
CA SER A 220 1.23 10.99 0.90
C SER A 220 2.49 10.49 0.17
N VAL A 221 3.15 9.44 0.67
CA VAL A 221 4.41 8.92 0.10
C VAL A 221 4.29 8.59 -1.39
N SER A 222 3.12 8.11 -1.82
CA SER A 222 2.82 7.86 -3.24
C SER A 222 2.64 9.15 -4.06
N SER A 223 2.24 10.27 -3.45
CA SER A 223 1.95 11.55 -4.12
C SER A 223 3.18 12.47 -4.20
N TRP A 224 3.97 12.56 -3.13
CA TRP A 224 5.04 13.55 -2.98
C TRP A 224 6.23 13.36 -3.94
N ARG A 225 6.58 12.12 -4.29
CA ARG A 225 7.70 11.79 -5.20
C ARG A 225 7.34 11.70 -6.69
N ALA A 226 6.13 12.12 -7.07
CA ALA A 226 5.74 12.12 -8.48
C ALA A 226 6.38 13.27 -9.28
N THR A 227 6.82 14.33 -8.61
CA THR A 227 7.31 15.57 -9.23
C THR A 227 8.81 15.56 -9.57
N ASP A 228 9.62 14.75 -8.89
CA ASP A 228 11.07 14.66 -9.12
C ASP A 228 11.50 13.61 -10.17
N GLY A 229 10.56 12.77 -10.64
CA GLY A 229 10.83 11.74 -11.64
C GLY A 229 11.41 10.42 -11.10
N SER A 230 11.93 10.39 -9.87
CA SER A 230 12.55 9.21 -9.24
C SER A 230 11.60 8.02 -9.15
N ARG A 231 10.31 8.32 -8.89
CA ARG A 231 9.22 7.35 -8.89
C ARG A 231 9.12 6.56 -10.19
N PHE A 232 9.21 7.24 -11.33
CA PHE A 232 9.02 6.60 -12.64
C PHE A 232 10.20 5.71 -13.03
N VAL A 233 11.41 6.04 -12.57
CA VAL A 233 12.60 5.19 -12.73
C VAL A 233 12.45 3.90 -11.92
N GLU A 234 12.06 4.01 -10.64
CA GLU A 234 11.80 2.86 -9.78
C GLU A 234 10.70 1.96 -10.36
N GLU A 235 9.56 2.55 -10.74
CA GLU A 235 8.47 1.83 -11.39
C GLU A 235 8.95 1.14 -12.67
N GLN A 236 9.65 1.83 -13.57
CA GLN A 236 10.12 1.22 -14.82
C GLN A 236 11.06 0.03 -14.57
N ARG A 237 11.96 0.13 -13.57
CA ARG A 237 12.82 -0.99 -13.16
C ARG A 237 11.99 -2.16 -12.64
N PHE A 238 11.02 -1.88 -11.77
CA PHE A 238 10.14 -2.89 -11.18
C PHE A 238 9.34 -3.65 -12.26
N PHE A 239 8.63 -2.93 -13.13
CA PHE A 239 7.77 -3.55 -14.15
C PHE A 239 8.57 -4.31 -15.22
N ARG A 240 9.81 -3.89 -15.53
CA ARG A 240 10.71 -4.69 -16.38
C ARG A 240 11.12 -6.00 -15.72
N GLY A 241 11.41 -5.97 -14.42
CA GLY A 241 11.66 -7.16 -13.61
C GLY A 241 10.44 -8.10 -13.64
N LEU A 242 9.26 -7.58 -13.32
CA LEU A 242 8.00 -8.34 -13.38
C LEU A 242 7.75 -8.96 -14.75
N ALA A 243 7.99 -8.24 -15.84
CA ALA A 243 7.82 -8.80 -17.19
C ALA A 243 8.73 -10.03 -17.45
N ALA A 244 9.95 -10.05 -16.91
CA ALA A 244 10.83 -11.20 -17.00
C ALA A 244 10.36 -12.35 -16.10
N GLU A 245 9.97 -12.05 -14.85
CA GLU A 245 9.44 -13.02 -13.90
C GLU A 245 8.14 -13.69 -14.40
N PHE A 246 7.22 -12.91 -14.97
CA PHE A 246 6.00 -13.41 -15.59
C PHE A 246 6.29 -14.29 -16.81
N ARG A 247 7.26 -13.92 -17.65
CA ARG A 247 7.68 -14.76 -18.78
C ARG A 247 8.18 -16.12 -18.32
N ALA A 248 9.03 -16.14 -17.29
CA ALA A 248 9.57 -17.38 -16.72
C ALA A 248 8.48 -18.33 -16.20
N ARG A 249 7.33 -17.78 -15.78
CA ARG A 249 6.15 -18.53 -15.31
C ARG A 249 5.14 -18.87 -16.41
N GLY A 250 5.36 -18.44 -17.64
CA GLY A 250 4.39 -18.57 -18.73
C GLY A 250 3.16 -17.66 -18.59
N TRP A 251 3.22 -16.63 -17.75
CA TRP A 251 2.13 -15.70 -17.51
C TRP A 251 2.05 -14.61 -18.59
N LYS A 252 1.67 -15.02 -19.81
CA LYS A 252 1.65 -14.17 -21.02
C LYS A 252 0.77 -12.92 -20.90
N HIS A 253 -0.33 -12.96 -20.15
CA HIS A 253 -1.19 -11.78 -19.97
C HIS A 253 -0.56 -10.76 -19.02
N ALA A 254 0.00 -11.22 -17.90
CA ALA A 254 0.67 -10.39 -16.92
C ALA A 254 1.95 -9.79 -17.50
N GLU A 255 2.73 -10.57 -18.26
CA GLU A 255 3.92 -10.08 -18.98
C GLU A 255 3.57 -8.92 -19.92
N ARG A 256 2.52 -9.08 -20.74
CA ARG A 256 2.06 -8.02 -21.65
C ARG A 256 1.63 -6.77 -20.89
N ALA A 257 0.90 -6.94 -19.79
CA ALA A 257 0.51 -5.82 -18.92
C ALA A 257 1.73 -5.08 -18.34
N ALA A 258 2.73 -5.81 -17.85
CA ALA A 258 3.93 -5.23 -17.25
C ALA A 258 4.81 -4.49 -18.29
N ARG A 259 4.92 -5.04 -19.51
CA ARG A 259 5.65 -4.37 -20.61
C ARG A 259 4.96 -3.09 -21.08
N ALA A 260 3.63 -3.13 -21.20
CA ALA A 260 2.87 -2.00 -21.71
C ALA A 260 2.76 -0.88 -20.66
N HIS A 261 2.49 -1.24 -19.40
CA HIS A 261 2.39 -0.35 -18.24
C HIS A 261 1.59 0.95 -18.51
N LEU A 262 0.47 0.83 -19.26
CA LEU A 262 -0.26 1.95 -19.85
C LEU A 262 -0.78 2.95 -18.83
N SER A 263 -1.24 2.49 -17.67
CA SER A 263 -1.78 3.35 -16.61
C SER A 263 -0.74 4.32 -16.05
N SER A 264 0.49 3.85 -15.80
CA SER A 264 1.59 4.71 -15.35
C SER A 264 2.06 5.66 -16.45
N ARG A 265 2.06 5.22 -17.72
CA ARG A 265 2.36 6.11 -18.87
C ARG A 265 1.34 7.25 -18.99
N ILE A 266 0.04 6.93 -18.85
CA ILE A 266 -1.03 7.93 -18.85
C ILE A 266 -0.89 8.86 -17.63
N ASN A 267 -0.60 8.31 -16.45
CA ASN A 267 -0.36 9.11 -15.25
C ASN A 267 0.81 10.09 -15.46
N ALA A 268 1.93 9.64 -16.03
CA ALA A 268 3.06 10.52 -16.35
C ALA A 268 2.65 11.68 -17.27
N LEU A 269 1.83 11.43 -18.29
CA LEU A 269 1.28 12.49 -19.15
C LEU A 269 0.45 13.51 -18.37
N THR A 270 -0.36 13.07 -17.40
CA THR A 270 -1.16 13.98 -16.57
C THR A 270 -0.33 14.85 -15.62
N GLN A 271 0.89 14.41 -15.27
CA GLN A 271 1.80 15.14 -14.39
C GLN A 271 2.73 16.12 -15.13
N LEU A 272 2.85 16.01 -16.46
CA LEU A 272 3.70 16.88 -17.28
C LEU A 272 3.43 18.39 -17.07
N PRO A 273 2.17 18.89 -17.04
CA PRO A 273 1.93 20.31 -16.83
C PRO A 273 2.43 20.81 -15.47
N GLY A 274 2.37 19.98 -14.43
CA GLY A 274 2.88 20.30 -13.09
C GLY A 274 4.41 20.36 -13.06
N ALA A 275 5.07 19.35 -13.64
CA ALA A 275 6.54 19.27 -13.69
C ALA A 275 7.19 20.42 -14.51
N VAL A 276 6.51 20.88 -15.56
CA VAL A 276 6.98 22.05 -16.35
C VAL A 276 6.85 23.35 -15.54
N ARG A 277 5.82 23.47 -14.69
CA ARG A 277 5.58 24.65 -13.85
C ARG A 277 6.50 24.72 -12.62
N SER A 278 6.96 23.59 -12.10
CA SER A 278 7.80 23.52 -10.89
C SER A 278 9.29 23.79 -11.11
N SER A 279 9.73 24.09 -12.34
CA SER A 279 11.15 24.34 -12.69
C SER A 279 12.12 23.21 -12.27
N SER A 280 11.61 21.99 -12.07
CA SER A 280 12.42 20.81 -11.73
C SER A 280 13.25 20.40 -12.95
N THR A 281 14.56 20.62 -12.89
CA THR A 281 15.50 20.26 -13.94
C THR A 281 15.48 18.74 -14.18
N GLY A 282 15.24 18.31 -15.42
CA GLY A 282 15.25 16.88 -15.82
C GLY A 282 13.92 16.12 -15.70
N ALA A 283 13.04 16.49 -14.77
CA ALA A 283 11.78 15.75 -14.54
C ALA A 283 10.82 15.70 -15.76
N PRO A 284 10.62 16.78 -16.56
CA PRO A 284 9.80 16.71 -17.77
C PRO A 284 10.34 15.72 -18.81
N ALA A 285 11.67 15.63 -18.96
CA ALA A 285 12.30 14.69 -19.90
C ALA A 285 12.13 13.22 -19.45
N VAL A 286 12.20 12.97 -18.14
CA VAL A 286 11.91 11.65 -17.55
C VAL A 286 10.46 11.25 -17.79
N LEU A 287 9.51 12.15 -17.55
CA LEU A 287 8.08 11.92 -17.76
C LEU A 287 7.74 11.61 -19.23
N VAL A 288 8.31 12.37 -20.18
CA VAL A 288 8.12 12.12 -21.62
C VAL A 288 8.71 10.77 -22.03
N LYS A 289 9.95 10.47 -21.62
CA LYS A 289 10.58 9.16 -21.89
C LYS A 289 9.74 8.01 -21.34
N HIS A 290 9.25 8.12 -20.11
CA HIS A 290 8.38 7.11 -19.51
C HIS A 290 7.06 6.95 -20.27
N ALA A 291 6.39 8.06 -20.60
CA ALA A 291 5.14 8.06 -21.34
C ALA A 291 5.27 7.39 -22.72
N LEU A 292 6.41 7.57 -23.39
CA LEU A 292 6.75 6.93 -24.66
C LEU A 292 7.27 5.49 -24.51
N GLY A 293 7.48 5.00 -23.28
CA GLY A 293 8.02 3.67 -23.01
C GLY A 293 9.52 3.53 -23.24
N MET A 294 10.24 4.64 -23.35
CA MET A 294 11.70 4.69 -23.51
C MET A 294 12.41 4.38 -22.19
N THR A 295 13.60 3.80 -22.26
CA THR A 295 14.45 3.59 -21.07
C THR A 295 14.87 4.91 -20.46
N ILE A 296 14.63 5.06 -19.16
CA ILE A 296 15.19 6.14 -18.36
C ILE A 296 16.48 5.59 -17.74
N ALA A 297 17.62 6.21 -18.03
CA ALA A 297 18.87 5.88 -17.36
C ALA A 297 18.75 6.31 -15.88
N PRO A 298 19.23 5.52 -14.92
CA PRO A 298 19.35 6.00 -13.55
C PRO A 298 20.33 7.18 -13.57
N ASP A 299 19.87 8.37 -13.18
CA ASP A 299 20.79 9.50 -13.03
C ASP A 299 21.87 9.13 -12.01
N ALA A 300 23.11 9.44 -12.34
CA ALA A 300 24.23 9.28 -11.44
C ALA A 300 24.17 10.37 -10.36
N HIS A 301 24.06 9.93 -9.09
CA HIS A 301 24.34 10.61 -7.80
C HIS A 301 23.19 11.24 -6.99
N PRO A 302 23.35 11.31 -5.65
CA PRO A 302 23.65 10.21 -4.73
C PRO A 302 22.63 10.19 -3.57
N GLY A 303 22.64 9.12 -2.78
CA GLY A 303 21.80 9.04 -1.58
C GLY A 303 22.07 10.18 -0.60
N ARG A 304 20.98 10.71 -0.03
CA ARG A 304 20.79 11.14 1.37
C ARG A 304 19.30 11.03 1.66
#